data_AF-A0A1N7J792-F1
#
_entry.id   AF-A0A1N7J792-F1
#
_cell.length_a   1.000
_cell.length_b   1.000
_cell.length_c   1.000
_cell.angle_alpha   90.00
_cell.angle_beta   90.00
_cell.angle_gamma   90.00
#
_symmetry.space_group_name_H-M   'P 1'
#
loop_
_entity.id
_entity.type
_entity.pdbx_description
1 polymer ?
#
loop_
_entity_poly.entity_id
_entity_poly.type
_entity_poly.pdbx_seq_one_letter_code
_entity_poly.pdbx_strand_id
1 'polypeptide(L)' 'MGTEYRKEMYGKLRFCGLVLTIISVGIGMFFSLDIAIFIFALALVLFGFNNMKIGNVLMAYTYLTFGIVFLIGSYAKVFY' A
#
# COMPACT_ATOMS: atom_id res chain seq x y z
N MET A 1 23.57 -11.52 12.87
CA MET A 1 23.27 -10.07 12.78
C MET A 1 22.28 -9.70 11.67
N GLY A 2 22.29 -10.28 10.47
CA GLY A 2 21.41 -9.83 9.36
C GLY A 2 19.90 -10.14 9.46
N THR A 3 19.45 -11.02 10.36
CA THR A 3 18.03 -11.40 10.50
C THR A 3 17.21 -10.44 11.37
N GLU A 4 17.87 -9.75 12.31
CA GLU A 4 17.25 -8.86 13.29
C GLU A 4 16.93 -7.48 12.67
N TYR A 5 17.89 -6.90 11.94
CA TYR A 5 17.69 -5.69 11.14
C TYR A 5 16.57 -5.83 10.09
N ARG A 6 16.41 -7.03 9.50
CA ARG A 6 15.33 -7.29 8.55
C ARG A 6 13.97 -7.25 9.23
N LYS A 7 13.84 -7.84 10.43
CA LYS A 7 12.59 -7.81 11.22
C LYS A 7 12.16 -6.39 11.58
N GLU A 8 13.09 -5.53 12.00
CA GLU A 8 12.77 -4.12 12.27
C GLU A 8 12.31 -3.38 11.02
N MET A 9 12.95 -3.60 9.87
CA MET A 9 12.57 -2.96 8.62
C MET A 9 11.17 -3.39 8.16
N TYR A 10 10.78 -4.65 8.38
CA TYR A 10 9.42 -5.14 8.10
C TYR A 10 8.37 -4.50 9.02
N GLY A 11 8.69 -4.37 10.30
CA GLY A 11 7.83 -3.65 11.25
C GLY A 11 7.57 -2.22 10.79
N LYS A 12 8.62 -1.52 10.35
CA LYS A 12 8.53 -0.16 9.80
C LYS A 12 7.68 -0.10 8.51
N LEU A 13 7.84 -1.05 7.59
CA LEU A 13 7.07 -1.06 6.33
C LEU A 13 5.57 -1.30 6.57
N ARG A 14 5.24 -2.23 7.48
CA ARG A 14 3.85 -2.51 7.90
C ARG A 14 3.23 -1.30 8.57
N PHE A 15 3.98 -0.64 9.45
CA PHE A 15 3.53 0.56 10.14
C PHE A 15 3.26 1.70 9.15
N CYS A 16 4.16 1.94 8.20
CA CYS A 16 3.93 2.93 7.14
C CYS A 16 2.69 2.60 6.30
N GLY A 17 2.48 1.34 5.90
CA GLY A 17 1.29 0.92 5.15
C GLY A 17 -0.01 1.13 5.92
N LEU A 18 -0.02 0.83 7.23
CA LEU A 18 -1.17 1.09 8.10
C LEU A 18 -1.47 2.58 8.24
N VAL A 19 -0.45 3.40 8.50
CA VAL A 19 -0.60 4.85 8.63
C VAL A 19 -1.14 5.45 7.32
N LEU A 20 -0.60 5.04 6.17
CA LEU A 20 -1.09 5.47 4.86
C LEU A 20 -2.56 5.08 4.64
N THR A 21 -2.97 3.89 5.08
CA THR A 21 -4.37 3.44 4.97
C THR A 21 -5.30 4.31 5.82
N ILE A 22 -4.92 4.63 7.05
CA ILE A 22 -5.71 5.51 7.94
C ILE A 22 -5.81 6.92 7.36
N ILE A 23 -4.69 7.46 6.89
CA ILE A 23 -4.63 8.79 6.26
C ILE A 23 -5.51 8.81 5.00
N SER A 24 -5.48 7.76 4.18
CA SER A 24 -6.35 7.64 3.01
C SER A 24 -7.82 7.73 3.38
N VAL A 25 -8.28 6.99 4.39
CA VAL A 25 -9.68 7.04 4.84
C VAL A 25 -10.07 8.44 5.29
N GLY A 26 -9.19 9.12 6.05
CA GLY A 26 -9.41 10.50 6.45
C GLY A 26 -9.50 11.47 5.26
N ILE A 27 -8.56 11.40 4.33
CA ILE A 27 -8.55 12.25 3.12
C ILE A 27 -9.78 11.99 2.24
N GLY A 28 -10.25 10.74 2.17
CA GLY A 28 -11.45 10.38 1.40
C GLY A 28 -12.73 10.97 1.98
N MET A 29 -12.78 11.19 3.30
CA MET A 29 -13.93 11.80 3.97
C MET A 29 -13.96 13.33 3.83
N PHE A 30 -12.80 14.01 3.77
CA PHE A 30 -12.72 15.46 3.91
C PHE A 30 -12.22 16.23 2.68
N PHE A 31 -11.54 15.57 1.73
CA PHE A 31 -10.85 16.25 0.62
C PHE A 31 -11.31 15.77 -0.75
N SER A 32 -10.81 14.61 -1.18
CA SER A 32 -11.07 14.07 -2.51
C SER A 32 -10.86 12.56 -2.49
N LEU A 33 -11.86 11.87 -3.02
CA LEU A 33 -11.87 10.42 -3.14
C LEU A 33 -10.68 9.94 -3.99
N ASP A 34 -10.26 10.69 -5.00
CA ASP A 34 -9.19 10.27 -5.92
C ASP A 34 -7.82 10.27 -5.22
N ILE A 35 -7.54 11.29 -4.40
CA ILE A 35 -6.30 11.36 -3.59
C ILE A 35 -6.30 10.24 -2.55
N ALA A 36 -7.46 9.95 -1.95
CA ALA A 36 -7.61 8.85 -1.00
C ALA A 36 -7.33 7.49 -1.64
N ILE A 37 -7.87 7.23 -2.83
CA ILE A 37 -7.65 5.99 -3.59
C ILE A 37 -6.17 5.86 -3.97
N PHE A 38 -5.52 6.94 -4.37
CA PHE A 38 -4.09 6.94 -4.68
C PHE A 38 -3.23 6.54 -3.46
N ILE A 39 -3.50 7.14 -2.29
CA ILE A 39 -2.78 6.84 -1.05
C ILE A 39 -3.07 5.40 -0.58
N PHE A 40 -4.30 4.92 -0.75
CA PHE A 40 -4.67 3.54 -0.45
C PHE A 40 -3.94 2.54 -1.35
N ALA A 41 -3.83 2.86 -2.64
CA ALA A 41 -3.12 2.02 -3.61
C ALA A 41 -1.63 1.90 -3.27
N LEU A 42 -0.99 2.99 -2.83
CA LEU A 42 0.39 2.97 -2.32
C LEU A 42 0.54 2.09 -1.07
N ALA A 43 -0.43 2.13 -0.15
CA ALA A 43 -0.44 1.26 1.02
C ALA A 43 -0.51 -0.23 0.64
N LEU A 44 -1.36 -0.58 -0.34
CA LEU A 44 -1.45 -1.94 -0.88
C LEU A 44 -0.13 -2.41 -1.50
N VAL A 45 0.54 -1.55 -2.29
CA VAL A 45 1.85 -1.87 -2.87
C VAL A 45 2.90 -2.14 -1.77
N LEU A 46 2.92 -1.33 -0.70
CA LEU A 46 3.81 -1.55 0.46
C LEU A 46 3.50 -2.86 1.19
N PHE A 47 2.22 -3.21 1.37
CA PHE A 47 1.84 -4.50 1.94
C PHE A 47 2.24 -5.67 1.05
N GLY A 48 2.14 -5.50 -0.27
CA GLY A 48 2.60 -6.47 -1.25
C GLY A 48 4.10 -6.76 -1.12
N PHE A 49 4.94 -5.71 -1.15
CA PHE A 49 6.38 -5.86 -0.93
C PHE A 49 6.72 -6.46 0.43
N ASN A 50 5.99 -6.08 1.48
CA ASN A 50 6.19 -6.66 2.80
C ASN A 50 5.90 -8.17 2.80
N ASN A 51 4.80 -8.61 2.17
CA ASN A 51 4.43 -10.03 2.11
C ASN A 51 5.38 -10.86 1.24
N MET A 52 5.92 -10.27 0.16
CA MET A 52 6.95 -10.91 -0.68
C MET A 52 8.19 -11.28 0.15
N LYS A 53 8.60 -10.39 1.06
CA LYS A 53 9.78 -10.59 1.91
C LYS A 53 9.54 -11.54 3.10
N ILE A 54 8.29 -11.79 3.46
CA ILE A 54 7.90 -12.79 4.48
C ILE A 54 7.78 -14.19 3.87
N GLY A 55 7.85 -14.32 2.54
CA GLY A 55 7.65 -15.57 1.84
C GLY A 55 6.18 -15.92 1.60
N ASN A 56 5.25 -15.01 1.94
CA ASN A 56 3.84 -15.18 1.62
C ASN A 56 3.54 -14.62 0.23
N VAL A 57 3.99 -15.37 -0.79
CA VAL A 57 3.97 -14.96 -2.19
C VAL A 57 2.55 -14.70 -2.69
N LEU A 58 1.58 -15.52 -2.28
CA LEU A 58 0.19 -15.42 -2.74
C LEU A 58 -0.47 -14.12 -2.27
N MET A 59 -0.31 -13.76 -0.99
CA MET A 59 -0.75 -12.45 -0.47
C MET A 59 0.00 -11.29 -1.09
N ALA A 60 1.30 -11.45 -1.33
CA ALA A 60 2.12 -10.42 -1.93
C ALA A 60 1.63 -10.03 -3.34
N TYR A 61 1.37 -11.03 -4.19
CA TYR A 61 0.80 -10.81 -5.52
C TYR A 61 -0.58 -10.18 -5.43
N THR A 62 -1.44 -10.65 -4.54
CA THR A 62 -2.78 -10.10 -4.34
C THR A 62 -2.70 -8.59 -4.05
N TYR A 63 -1.92 -8.19 -3.05
CA TYR A 63 -1.77 -6.79 -2.68
C TYR A 63 -1.09 -5.94 -3.77
N LEU A 64 -0.09 -6.48 -4.48
CA LEU A 64 0.55 -5.77 -5.60
C LEU A 64 -0.41 -5.56 -6.77
N THR A 65 -1.13 -6.61 -7.18
CA THR A 65 -2.09 -6.54 -8.29
C THR A 65 -3.19 -5.53 -7.98
N PHE A 66 -3.81 -5.60 -6.80
CA PHE A 66 -4.81 -4.62 -6.40
C PHE A 66 -4.24 -3.20 -6.33
N GLY A 67 -3.06 -3.02 -5.71
CA GLY A 67 -2.40 -1.71 -5.64
C GLY A 67 -2.14 -1.10 -7.02
N ILE A 68 -1.65 -1.88 -7.97
CA ILE A 68 -1.41 -1.43 -9.34
C ILE A 68 -2.73 -1.08 -10.05
N VAL A 69 -3.76 -1.91 -9.92
CA VAL A 69 -5.09 -1.65 -10.52
C VAL A 69 -5.69 -0.35 -10.00
N PHE A 70 -5.62 -0.09 -8.69
CA PHE A 70 -6.10 1.17 -8.11
C PHE A 70 -5.26 2.39 -8.54
N LEU A 71 -3.94 2.23 -8.69
CA LEU A 71 -3.08 3.29 -9.24
C LEU A 71 -3.44 3.64 -10.68
N ILE A 72 -3.59 2.63 -11.56
CA ILE A 72 -3.96 2.84 -12.96
C ILE A 72 -5.36 3.44 -13.06
N GLY A 73 -6.32 2.91 -12.29
CA GLY A 73 -7.69 3.43 -12.27
C GLY A 73 -7.77 4.88 -11.77
N SER A 74 -6.99 5.23 -10.76
CA SER A 74 -6.89 6.61 -10.26
C SER A 74 -6.27 7.53 -11.32
N TYR A 75 -5.19 7.12 -11.98
CA TYR A 75 -4.60 7.90 -13.08
C TYR A 75 -5.53 8.05 -14.28
N ALA A 76 -6.19 6.98 -14.72
CA ALA A 76 -7.09 7.01 -15.88
C ALA A 76 -8.29 7.94 -15.66
N LYS A 77 -8.79 8.02 -14.43
CA LYS A 77 -9.87 8.96 -14.05
C LYS A 77 -9.44 10.42 -14.06
N VAL A 78 -8.17 10.72 -13.79
CA VAL A 78 -7.66 12.11 -13.78
C VAL A 78 -7.62 12.72 -15.20
N PHE A 79 -7.60 11.89 -16.25
CA PHE A 79 -7.50 12.33 -17.65
C PHE A 79 -8.83 12.38 -18.41
N TYR A 80 -9.97 12.09 -17.78
CA TYR A 80 -11.31 12.07 -18.38
C TYR A 80 -12.25 13.03 -17.66
#